data_AF-R0J9Z8-F1
#
_entry.id   AF-R0J9Z8-F1
#
_cell.length_a   1.000
_cell.length_b   1.000
_cell.length_c   1.000
_cell.angle_alpha   90.00
_cell.angle_beta   90.00
_cell.angle_gamma   90.00
#
_symmetry.space_group_name_H-M   'P 1'
#
loop_
_entity.id
_entity.type
_entity.pdbx_description
1 polymer ?
#
loop_
_entity_poly.entity_id
_entity_poly.type
_entity_poly.pdbx_seq_one_letter_code
_entity_poly.pdbx_strand_id
1 'polypeptide(L)'
;MYIIPVSMGPPSTPLAKAGVQLTDSPYVVASMHIMTRVGHQIFPSLATGDFVRCLHSVGRPLLLREPLVNGWPCDPERTLVAHVPAERRIASFSSGYRGNLLLGKKCFALHIASRMARDEGWLAEHMLVGGCFGVKYPFFGFF
;
A
#
# COMPACT_ATOMS: atom_id res chain seq x y z
N MET A 1 -14.90 -9.45 -2.60
CA MET A 1 -14.14 -8.35 -1.98
C MET A 1 -13.33 -8.92 -0.82
N TYR A 2 -12.05 -8.58 -0.77
CA TYR A 2 -11.09 -8.99 0.24
C TYR A 2 -10.74 -7.81 1.15
N ILE A 3 -10.48 -8.12 2.43
CA ILE A 3 -10.04 -7.15 3.45
C ILE A 3 -8.63 -7.55 3.87
N ILE A 4 -7.66 -6.67 3.65
CA ILE A 4 -6.24 -6.94 3.92
C ILE A 4 -5.76 -5.97 5.01
N PRO A 5 -5.65 -6.39 6.28
CA PRO A 5 -4.99 -5.60 7.31
C PRO A 5 -3.48 -5.64 7.08
N VAL A 6 -2.84 -4.47 6.97
CA VAL A 6 -1.42 -4.36 6.64
C VAL A 6 -0.68 -3.52 7.68
N SER A 7 0.57 -3.89 7.95
CA SER A 7 1.52 -3.08 8.71
C SER A 7 2.70 -2.71 7.83
N MET A 8 2.94 -1.41 7.71
CA MET A 8 4.11 -0.82 7.08
C MET A 8 5.23 -0.74 8.11
N GLY A 9 6.17 -1.69 8.05
CA GLY A 9 7.19 -1.88 9.09
C GLY A 9 6.83 -2.99 10.09
N PRO A 10 7.75 -3.39 10.99
CA PRO A 10 7.49 -4.41 12.01
C PRO A 10 6.45 -3.89 13.04
N PRO A 11 5.33 -4.60 13.31
CA PRO A 11 4.19 -4.05 14.07
C PRO A 11 4.50 -3.55 15.48
N SER A 12 5.58 -4.03 16.10
CA SER A 12 6.00 -3.63 17.45
C SER A 12 6.83 -2.35 17.50
N THR A 13 7.15 -1.73 16.35
CA THR A 13 7.99 -0.53 16.31
C THR A 13 7.15 0.75 16.31
N PRO A 14 7.63 1.84 16.92
CA PRO A 14 6.91 3.12 16.94
C PRO A 14 6.80 3.77 15.55
N LEU A 15 7.66 3.37 14.60
CA LEU A 15 7.63 3.85 13.22
C LEU A 15 6.64 3.07 12.35
N ALA A 16 6.09 1.96 12.85
CA ALA A 16 5.13 1.18 12.08
C ALA A 16 3.82 1.93 11.90
N LYS A 17 3.28 1.91 10.68
CA LYS A 17 1.97 2.51 10.38
C LYS A 17 1.02 1.42 9.88
N ALA A 18 -0.18 1.40 10.44
CA ALA A 18 -1.21 0.44 10.07
C ALA A 18 -2.07 0.94 8.91
N GLY A 19 -2.59 0.01 8.12
CA GLY A 19 -3.56 0.29 7.06
C GLY A 19 -4.49 -0.87 6.83
N VAL A 20 -5.58 -0.60 6.12
CA VAL A 20 -6.51 -1.64 5.65
C VAL A 20 -6.75 -1.43 4.17
N GLN A 21 -6.44 -2.45 3.37
CA GLN A 21 -6.72 -2.45 1.95
C GLN A 21 -7.91 -3.33 1.60
N LEU A 22 -8.91 -2.70 0.99
CA LEU A 22 -10.01 -3.39 0.33
C LEU A 22 -9.67 -3.61 -1.13
N THR A 23 -9.88 -4.81 -1.64
CA THR A 23 -9.63 -5.14 -3.05
C THR A 23 -10.59 -6.20 -3.57
N ASP A 24 -10.90 -6.17 -4.85
CA ASP A 24 -11.61 -7.23 -5.57
C ASP A 24 -10.68 -8.22 -6.28
N SER A 25 -9.36 -8.01 -6.24
CA SER A 25 -8.36 -8.83 -6.95
C SER A 25 -7.57 -9.76 -6.03
N PRO A 26 -7.59 -11.09 -6.27
CA PRO A 26 -6.76 -12.06 -5.54
C PRO A 26 -5.25 -11.86 -5.75
N TYR A 27 -4.84 -11.36 -6.93
CA TYR A 27 -3.44 -11.05 -7.23
C TYR A 27 -2.89 -9.98 -6.27
N VAL A 28 -3.70 -8.97 -5.97
CA VAL A 28 -3.38 -7.93 -4.99
C VAL A 28 -3.20 -8.56 -3.61
N VAL A 29 -4.10 -9.45 -3.20
CA VAL A 29 -4.04 -10.12 -1.89
C VAL A 29 -2.72 -10.88 -1.74
N ALA A 30 -2.40 -11.76 -2.70
CA ALA A 30 -1.16 -12.55 -2.67
C ALA A 30 0.08 -11.65 -2.65
N SER A 31 0.10 -10.61 -3.50
CA SER A 31 1.23 -9.68 -3.59
C SER A 31 1.41 -8.85 -2.32
N MET A 32 0.32 -8.41 -1.68
CA MET A 32 0.39 -7.67 -0.41
C MET A 32 0.91 -8.52 0.75
N HIS A 33 0.64 -9.84 0.77
CA HIS A 33 1.22 -10.75 1.76
C HIS A 33 2.73 -10.90 1.62
N ILE A 34 3.27 -10.76 0.41
CA ILE A 34 4.73 -10.78 0.17
C ILE A 34 5.35 -9.43 0.55
N MET A 35 4.71 -8.33 0.15
CA MET A 35 5.28 -6.98 0.23
C MET A 35 5.09 -6.30 1.58
N THR A 36 4.13 -6.75 2.38
CA THR A 36 3.77 -6.15 3.67
C THR A 36 3.55 -7.24 4.70
N ARG A 37 3.47 -6.85 5.98
CA ARG A 37 3.06 -7.77 7.03
C ARG A 37 1.55 -7.78 7.09
N VAL A 38 0.95 -8.95 6.91
CA VAL A 38 -0.49 -9.21 7.02
C VAL A 38 -0.71 -10.23 8.14
N GLY A 39 -1.72 -10.02 8.97
CA GLY A 39 -2.08 -10.98 10.03
C GLY A 39 -2.63 -10.35 11.31
N HIS A 40 -2.97 -11.19 12.28
CA HIS A 40 -3.63 -10.82 13.53
C HIS A 40 -2.82 -9.86 14.41
N GLN A 41 -1.50 -9.89 14.30
CA GLN A 41 -0.57 -9.01 15.02
C GLN A 41 -0.80 -7.51 14.76
N ILE A 42 -1.61 -7.17 13.75
CA ILE A 42 -1.90 -5.79 13.33
C ILE A 42 -3.20 -5.27 14.01
N PHE A 43 -4.05 -6.16 14.52
CA PHE A 43 -5.34 -5.79 15.09
C PHE A 43 -5.26 -4.81 16.26
N PRO A 44 -4.29 -4.90 17.19
CA PRO A 44 -4.13 -3.89 18.24
C PRO A 44 -3.94 -2.48 17.67
N SER A 45 -3.13 -2.32 16.61
CA SER A 45 -2.94 -1.03 15.94
C SER A 45 -4.22 -0.56 15.25
N LEU A 46 -4.98 -1.45 14.61
CA LEU A 46 -6.25 -1.09 13.96
C LEU A 46 -7.34 -0.68 14.97
N ALA A 47 -7.33 -1.28 16.16
CA ALA A 47 -8.30 -0.97 17.23
C ALA A 47 -8.19 0.49 17.72
N THR A 48 -7.05 1.15 17.51
CA THR A 48 -6.88 2.58 17.81
C THR A 48 -7.75 3.49 16.93
N GLY A 49 -8.23 2.97 15.79
CA GLY A 49 -8.93 3.76 14.77
C GLY A 49 -7.99 4.57 13.86
N ASP A 50 -6.69 4.65 14.18
CA ASP A 50 -5.72 5.39 13.41
C ASP A 50 -4.97 4.51 12.40
N PHE A 51 -5.53 4.40 11.20
CA PHE A 51 -4.95 3.63 10.11
C PHE A 51 -5.28 4.23 8.74
N VAL A 52 -4.43 3.96 7.75
CA VAL A 52 -4.66 4.40 6.38
C VAL A 52 -5.69 3.52 5.69
N ARG A 53 -6.72 4.14 5.13
CA ARG A 53 -7.81 3.47 4.43
C ARG A 53 -7.50 3.38 2.94
N CYS A 54 -7.35 2.17 2.44
CA CYS A 54 -6.96 1.91 1.06
C CYS A 54 -8.10 1.20 0.33
N LEU A 55 -8.71 1.85 -0.66
CA LEU A 55 -9.72 1.24 -1.53
C LEU A 55 -9.10 0.94 -2.89
N HIS A 56 -9.24 -0.29 -3.35
CA HIS A 56 -8.80 -0.73 -4.67
C HIS A 56 -9.91 -1.52 -5.38
N SER A 57 -10.09 -1.27 -6.67
CA SER A 57 -10.89 -2.13 -7.55
C SER A 57 -10.23 -2.21 -8.92
N VAL A 58 -10.28 -3.39 -9.55
CA VAL A 58 -9.87 -3.57 -10.96
C VAL A 58 -10.88 -2.98 -11.96
N GLY A 59 -12.04 -2.49 -11.50
CA GLY A 59 -13.01 -1.79 -12.34
C GLY A 59 -13.73 -2.67 -13.36
N ARG A 60 -13.69 -4.00 -13.19
CA ARG A 60 -14.32 -4.97 -14.08
C ARG A 60 -15.37 -5.80 -13.33
N PRO A 61 -16.61 -5.31 -13.19
CA PRO A 61 -17.68 -6.09 -12.56
C PRO A 61 -17.95 -7.37 -13.36
N LEU A 62 -18.50 -8.38 -12.67
CA LEU A 62 -18.92 -9.63 -13.29
C LEU A 62 -20.02 -9.41 -14.34
N LEU A 63 -20.24 -10.41 -15.19
CA LEU A 63 -20.99 -10.27 -16.46
C LEU A 63 -20.25 -9.32 -17.40
N LEU A 64 -19.05 -9.73 -17.79
CA LEU A 64 -18.14 -8.94 -18.59
C LEU A 64 -18.79 -8.49 -19.90
N ARG A 65 -18.63 -7.21 -20.23
CA ARG A 65 -19.09 -6.64 -21.49
C ARG A 65 -18.20 -7.03 -22.68
N GLU A 66 -16.96 -7.41 -22.40
CA GLU A 66 -15.93 -7.75 -23.37
C GLU A 66 -14.95 -8.78 -22.78
N PRO A 67 -14.32 -9.63 -23.61
CA PRO A 67 -13.37 -10.63 -23.14
C PRO A 67 -12.15 -9.99 -22.47
N LEU A 68 -11.59 -10.67 -21.47
CA LEU A 68 -10.34 -10.24 -20.84
C LEU A 68 -9.15 -10.59 -21.74
N VAL A 69 -8.24 -9.64 -21.90
CA VAL A 69 -6.92 -9.91 -22.48
C VAL A 69 -6.07 -10.63 -21.43
N ASN A 70 -5.50 -11.79 -21.78
CA ASN A 70 -4.63 -12.60 -20.92
C ASN A 70 -5.24 -13.00 -19.56
N GLY A 71 -6.58 -13.04 -19.45
CA GLY A 71 -7.26 -13.31 -18.17
C GLY A 71 -7.09 -12.19 -17.13
N TRP A 72 -6.70 -10.99 -17.55
CA TRP A 72 -6.40 -9.87 -16.66
C TRP A 72 -7.53 -8.84 -16.62
N PRO A 73 -8.23 -8.68 -15.48
CA PRO A 73 -9.24 -7.63 -15.34
C PRO A 73 -8.57 -6.27 -15.12
N CYS A 74 -8.85 -5.32 -16.01
CA CYS A 74 -8.54 -3.91 -15.86
C CYS A 74 -9.49 -3.04 -16.71
N ASP A 75 -9.60 -1.76 -16.38
CA ASP A 75 -10.29 -0.74 -17.19
C ASP A 75 -9.33 0.45 -17.42
N PRO A 76 -8.45 0.35 -18.44
CA PRO A 76 -7.38 1.32 -18.65
C PRO A 76 -7.87 2.76 -18.82
N GLU A 77 -8.99 2.95 -19.51
CA GLU A 77 -9.54 4.28 -19.84
C GLU A 77 -9.97 5.07 -18.59
N ARG A 78 -10.37 4.36 -17.53
CA ARG A 78 -10.85 4.96 -16.27
C ARG A 78 -9.84 4.91 -15.14
N THR A 79 -8.56 4.62 -15.44
CA THR A 79 -7.51 4.48 -14.44
C THR A 79 -7.37 5.73 -13.59
N LEU A 80 -7.52 5.57 -12.28
CA LEU A 80 -7.38 6.65 -11.31
C LEU A 80 -6.67 6.14 -10.06
N VAL A 81 -5.65 6.87 -9.61
CA VAL A 81 -5.01 6.64 -8.31
C VAL A 81 -5.02 7.96 -7.55
N ALA A 82 -5.94 8.07 -6.60
CA ALA A 82 -6.16 9.26 -5.80
C ALA A 82 -5.63 9.08 -4.37
N HIS A 83 -5.09 10.17 -3.83
CA HIS A 83 -4.60 10.26 -2.46
C HIS A 83 -5.32 11.42 -1.78
N VAL A 84 -5.87 11.20 -0.58
CA VAL A 84 -6.50 12.23 0.24
C VAL A 84 -5.77 12.25 1.58
N PRO A 85 -4.62 12.95 1.69
CA PRO A 85 -3.75 12.87 2.86
C PRO A 85 -4.42 13.36 4.15
N ALA A 86 -5.25 14.41 4.05
CA ALA A 86 -6.00 14.96 5.18
C ALA A 86 -6.93 13.94 5.85
N GLU A 87 -7.41 12.96 5.08
CA GLU A 87 -8.30 11.90 5.57
C GLU A 87 -7.58 10.55 5.75
N ARG A 88 -6.27 10.48 5.46
CA ARG A 88 -5.48 9.23 5.40
C ARG A 88 -6.15 8.18 4.50
N ARG A 89 -6.65 8.62 3.33
CA ARG A 89 -7.32 7.75 2.35
C ARG A 89 -6.55 7.64 1.05
N ILE A 90 -6.63 6.45 0.46
CA ILE A 90 -6.12 6.13 -0.86
C ILE A 90 -7.24 5.43 -1.61
N ALA A 91 -7.52 5.86 -2.83
CA ALA A 91 -8.47 5.21 -3.71
C ALA A 91 -7.80 4.92 -5.04
N SER A 92 -7.86 3.67 -5.48
CA SER A 92 -7.36 3.24 -6.77
C SER A 92 -8.44 2.49 -7.53
N PHE A 93 -8.66 2.91 -8.76
CA PHE A 93 -9.61 2.32 -9.67
C PHE A 93 -8.90 1.88 -10.95
N SER A 94 -9.31 0.69 -11.40
CA SER A 94 -9.09 0.06 -12.69
C SER A 94 -7.67 -0.33 -13.12
N SER A 95 -6.65 0.01 -12.35
CA SER A 95 -5.29 -0.46 -12.62
C SER A 95 -4.95 -1.74 -11.87
N GLY A 96 -4.86 -2.86 -12.60
CA GLY A 96 -4.34 -4.13 -12.11
C GLY A 96 -2.81 -4.21 -12.00
N TYR A 97 -2.02 -3.15 -12.25
CA TYR A 97 -0.54 -3.25 -12.26
C TYR A 97 0.23 -2.51 -11.14
N ARG A 98 1.20 -3.22 -10.52
CA ARG A 98 2.26 -2.75 -9.59
C ARG A 98 1.86 -1.64 -8.59
N GLY A 99 2.39 -0.43 -8.76
CA GLY A 99 2.32 0.64 -7.76
C GLY A 99 0.92 1.22 -7.58
N ASN A 100 0.04 0.97 -8.54
CA ASN A 100 -1.32 1.47 -8.55
C ASN A 100 -2.28 0.60 -7.73
N LEU A 101 -1.92 -0.67 -7.46
CA LEU A 101 -2.75 -1.59 -6.67
C LEU A 101 -2.11 -2.04 -5.37
N LEU A 102 -0.78 -2.05 -5.27
CA LEU A 102 -0.08 -2.33 -4.03
C LEU A 102 -0.05 -1.03 -3.23
N LEU A 103 -1.20 -0.65 -2.68
CA LEU A 103 -1.39 0.68 -2.09
C LEU A 103 -0.46 0.89 -0.90
N GLY A 104 0.01 -0.17 -0.24
CA GLY A 104 1.09 -0.11 0.75
C GLY A 104 2.42 0.42 0.20
N LYS A 105 2.77 0.15 -1.07
CA LYS A 105 4.12 0.35 -1.62
C LYS A 105 4.46 1.81 -1.89
N LYS A 106 3.73 2.49 -2.78
CA LYS A 106 4.02 3.88 -3.17
C LYS A 106 3.01 4.82 -2.55
N CYS A 107 1.73 4.55 -2.78
CA CYS A 107 0.63 5.39 -2.31
C CYS A 107 0.68 5.63 -0.80
N PHE A 108 0.86 4.57 -0.01
CA PHE A 108 1.00 4.69 1.45
C PHE A 108 2.43 5.10 1.82
N ALA A 109 3.43 4.25 1.57
CA ALA A 109 4.78 4.44 2.12
C ALA A 109 5.50 5.72 1.68
N LEU A 110 5.05 6.39 0.61
CA LEU A 110 5.61 7.66 0.16
C LEU A 110 4.58 8.79 0.16
N HIS A 111 3.46 8.67 -0.56
CA HIS A 111 2.56 9.83 -0.71
C HIS A 111 1.84 10.19 0.59
N ILE A 112 1.17 9.23 1.23
CA ILE A 112 0.52 9.46 2.53
C ILE A 112 1.57 9.62 3.64
N ALA A 113 2.57 8.74 3.67
CA ALA A 113 3.60 8.75 4.69
C ALA A 113 4.42 10.04 4.69
N SER A 114 4.79 10.62 3.54
CA SER A 114 5.55 11.89 3.51
C SER A 114 4.75 13.05 4.08
N ARG A 115 3.42 13.06 3.89
CA ARG A 115 2.55 14.05 4.52
C ARG A 115 2.49 13.83 6.04
N MET A 116 2.29 12.59 6.49
CA MET A 116 2.33 12.25 7.91
C MET A 116 3.67 12.63 8.54
N ALA A 117 4.76 12.33 7.85
CA ALA A 117 6.13 12.59 8.26
C ALA A 117 6.38 14.09 8.44
N ARG A 118 5.89 14.92 7.51
CA ARG A 118 5.91 16.38 7.65
C ARG A 118 5.17 16.85 8.89
N ASP A 119 3.99 16.31 9.15
CA ASP A 119 3.14 16.76 10.25
C ASP A 119 3.64 16.22 11.63
N GLU A 120 4.35 15.08 11.64
CA GLU A 120 4.81 14.38 12.85
C GLU A 120 6.34 14.50 13.12
N GLY A 121 7.10 15.17 12.25
CA GLY A 121 8.53 15.46 12.46
C GLY A 121 9.50 14.31 12.12
N TRP A 122 9.17 13.46 11.13
CA TRP A 122 10.06 12.40 10.62
C TRP A 122 10.15 12.45 9.08
N LEU A 123 10.77 11.45 8.44
CA LEU A 123 10.97 11.40 6.99
C LEU A 123 10.48 10.09 6.37
N ALA A 124 9.75 10.20 5.25
CA ALA A 124 9.32 9.06 4.43
C ALA A 124 9.89 9.21 3.02
N GLU A 125 11.01 8.52 2.76
CA GLU A 125 11.84 8.78 1.58
C GLU A 125 11.91 7.59 0.63
N HIS A 126 12.13 7.89 -0.66
CA HIS A 126 12.41 6.88 -1.66
C HIS A 126 13.88 6.47 -1.65
N MET A 127 14.32 5.85 -0.56
CA MET A 127 15.71 5.45 -0.35
C MET A 127 15.87 3.94 -0.23
N LEU A 128 16.98 3.45 -0.77
CA LEU A 128 17.61 2.20 -0.35
C LEU A 128 18.11 2.35 1.09
N VAL A 129 18.05 1.28 1.88
CA VAL A 129 18.84 1.11 3.12
C VAL A 129 19.80 -0.05 2.91
N GLY A 130 21.10 0.21 2.96
CA GLY A 130 22.15 -0.76 2.70
C GLY A 130 23.12 -0.91 3.87
N GLY A 131 23.75 -2.09 3.96
CA GLY A 131 24.89 -2.34 4.85
C GLY A 131 26.10 -2.76 4.03
N CYS A 132 27.30 -2.36 4.46
CA CYS A 132 28.56 -2.76 3.85
C CYS A 132 29.41 -3.53 4.87
N PHE A 133 30.01 -4.65 4.46
CA PHE A 133 30.84 -5.45 5.35
C PHE A 133 32.06 -4.65 5.84
N GLY A 134 32.33 -4.69 7.13
CA GLY A 134 33.39 -3.89 7.77
C GLY A 134 33.01 -2.44 8.08
N VAL A 135 31.81 -1.98 7.69
CA VAL A 135 31.27 -0.66 8.07
C VAL A 135 30.21 -0.84 9.15
N LYS A 136 30.36 -0.12 10.26
CA LYS A 136 29.47 -0.24 11.43
C LYS A 136 28.07 0.37 11.20
N TYR A 137 27.94 1.33 10.30
CA TYR A 137 26.72 2.11 10.11
C TYR A 137 26.03 1.79 8.77
N PRO A 138 24.68 1.68 8.76
CA PRO A 138 23.94 1.57 7.51
C PRO A 138 24.04 2.89 6.72
N PHE A 139 23.86 2.80 5.42
CA PHE A 139 23.79 3.97 4.54
C PHE A 139 22.45 4.04 3.81
N PHE A 140 22.08 5.25 3.44
CA PHE A 140 20.89 5.56 2.67
C PHE A 140 21.30 6.07 1.30
N GLY A 141 20.63 5.61 0.25
CA GLY A 141 20.94 6.00 -1.14
C GLY A 141 19.69 6.27 -1.97
N PHE A 142 19.75 7.29 -2.81
CA PHE A 142 18.78 7.55 -3.87
C PHE A 142 19.30 7.00 -5.20
N PHE A 143 18.41 6.46 -6.02
CA PHE A 143 18.67 6.08 -7.42
C PHE A 143 17.51 6.53 -8.30
#